data_AF-A0A3M1JFP8-F1
#
_entry.id   AF-A0A3M1JFP8-F1
#
_cell.length_a   1.000
_cell.length_b   1.000
_cell.length_c   1.000
_cell.angle_alpha   90.00
_cell.angle_beta   90.00
_cell.angle_gamma   90.00
#
_symmetry.space_group_name_H-M   'P 1'
#
loop_
_entity.id
_entity.type
_entity.pdbx_description
1 polymer ?
#
loop_
_entity_poly.entity_id
_entity_poly.type
_entity_poly.pdbx_seq_one_letter_code
_entity_poly.pdbx_strand_id
1 'polypeptide(L)'
;MGAAFANRLSLPHRRCALSGLFARLHSLRDIPPLRFVHCPGHRGRRRALFPAAALKARRLPVTALSASFLFAQIIGLAGCAIGIAGYLLSDDGRLKAMIGASALVMALHYLLLGAVTGAGAALVTASRSFLSLKTALRPTAPLFVLAYLLIGHLSYETAADLLPVAAGICGTLAMFYLADVPMRLALAVTIFCWLLYGAVKLSLGGVLLELFYFVANAVTLYRMTRRG
;
A
#
# COMPACT_ATOMS: atom_id res chain seq x y z
N MET A 1 56.36 -4.87 -7.23
CA MET A 1 56.90 -5.84 -6.25
C MET A 1 56.39 -5.40 -4.89
N GLY A 2 55.51 -6.06 -4.15
CA GLY A 2 55.06 -7.45 -4.15
C GLY A 2 55.12 -7.96 -2.70
N ALA A 3 53.95 -8.34 -2.16
CA ALA A 3 53.73 -9.18 -0.96
C ALA A 3 54.22 -8.61 0.41
N ALA A 4 53.58 -8.82 1.56
CA ALA A 4 52.36 -9.52 1.95
C ALA A 4 52.05 -9.09 3.39
N PHE A 5 50.79 -8.82 3.73
CA PHE A 5 50.26 -9.14 5.05
C PHE A 5 48.74 -9.35 4.90
N ALA A 6 48.42 -10.59 4.56
CA ALA A 6 47.07 -11.11 4.62
C ALA A 6 46.75 -11.54 6.06
N ASN A 7 45.45 -11.58 6.34
CA ASN A 7 44.79 -12.52 7.25
C ASN A 7 44.50 -12.03 8.68
N ARG A 8 43.27 -11.56 8.91
CA ARG A 8 42.31 -12.08 9.93
C ARG A 8 41.00 -11.28 9.87
N LEU A 9 40.07 -11.76 9.05
CA LEU A 9 38.64 -11.45 9.17
C LEU A 9 37.91 -12.77 9.39
N SER A 10 37.70 -13.11 10.65
CA SER A 10 36.91 -14.26 11.08
C SER A 10 35.80 -13.77 12.01
N LEU A 11 34.64 -13.48 11.42
CA LEU A 11 33.37 -13.31 12.14
C LEU A 11 32.43 -14.44 11.71
N PRO A 12 32.27 -15.51 12.50
CA PRO A 12 31.15 -16.42 12.36
C PRO A 12 29.95 -15.91 13.17
N HIS A 13 28.76 -16.45 12.87
CA HIS A 13 27.47 -16.24 13.56
C HIS A 13 26.61 -15.03 13.17
N ARG A 14 26.04 -15.02 11.95
CA ARG A 14 24.64 -14.54 11.69
C ARG A 14 23.97 -15.21 10.48
N ARG A 15 24.20 -16.52 10.25
CA ARG A 15 23.58 -17.28 9.13
C ARG A 15 22.80 -18.54 9.54
N CYS A 16 22.35 -18.63 10.79
CA CYS A 16 21.69 -19.85 11.31
C CYS A 16 20.21 -19.69 11.72
N ALA A 17 19.58 -18.55 11.43
CA ALA A 17 18.14 -18.35 11.71
C ALA A 17 17.25 -18.31 10.45
N LEU A 18 17.83 -18.11 9.27
CA LEU A 18 17.10 -18.01 7.99
C LEU A 18 16.99 -19.35 7.23
N SER A 19 17.79 -20.35 7.59
CA SER A 19 17.71 -21.70 7.00
C SER A 19 16.51 -22.52 7.53
N GLY A 20 16.06 -22.27 8.77
CA GLY A 20 14.91 -22.96 9.36
C GLY A 20 13.55 -22.54 8.78
N LEU A 21 13.43 -21.27 8.36
CA LEU A 21 12.18 -20.75 7.78
C LEU A 21 12.00 -21.20 6.32
N PHE A 22 13.10 -21.32 5.56
CA PHE A 22 13.08 -21.85 4.19
C PHE A 22 12.84 -23.37 4.13
N ALA A 23 13.34 -24.14 5.11
CA ALA A 23 13.06 -25.57 5.21
C ALA A 23 11.57 -25.86 5.51
N ARG A 24 10.88 -25.00 6.27
CA ARG A 24 9.45 -25.15 6.56
C ARG A 24 8.52 -24.77 5.39
N LEU A 25 8.96 -23.90 4.49
CA LEU A 25 8.19 -23.52 3.31
C LEU A 25 8.30 -24.53 2.16
N HIS A 26 9.38 -25.33 2.12
CA HIS A 26 9.52 -26.41 1.12
C HIS A 26 8.72 -27.68 1.50
N SER A 27 8.39 -27.88 2.78
CA SER A 27 7.61 -29.03 3.26
C SER A 27 6.09 -28.91 2.99
N LEU A 28 5.60 -27.78 2.49
CA LEU A 28 4.19 -27.59 2.09
C LEU A 28 3.95 -27.86 0.59
N ARG A 29 5.00 -28.24 -0.17
CA ARG A 29 4.88 -28.71 -1.56
C ARG A 29 4.57 -30.20 -1.68
N ASP A 30 4.66 -30.97 -0.61
CA ASP A 30 4.31 -32.39 -0.59
C ASP A 30 2.85 -32.59 -0.18
N ILE A 31 1.92 -32.09 -1.01
CA ILE A 31 0.56 -32.61 -1.01
C ILE A 31 0.62 -33.91 -1.81
N PRO A 32 0.44 -35.10 -1.19
CA PRO A 32 0.39 -36.34 -1.95
C PRO A 32 -0.77 -36.26 -2.95
N PRO A 33 -0.59 -36.71 -4.21
CA PRO A 33 -1.70 -36.77 -5.15
C PRO A 33 -2.79 -37.66 -4.54
N LEU A 34 -4.05 -37.25 -4.72
CA LEU A 34 -5.24 -38.00 -4.34
C LEU A 34 -5.10 -39.47 -4.77
N ARG A 35 -4.68 -40.33 -3.84
CA ARG A 35 -4.71 -41.78 -4.05
C ARG A 35 -6.18 -42.19 -3.97
N PHE A 36 -6.80 -42.39 -5.13
CA PHE A 36 -7.99 -43.21 -5.21
C PHE A 36 -7.61 -44.63 -4.80
N VAL A 37 -7.94 -44.99 -3.56
CA VAL A 37 -7.81 -46.36 -3.09
C VAL A 37 -8.85 -47.19 -3.85
N HIS A 38 -8.38 -47.99 -4.80
CA HIS A 38 -9.20 -49.00 -5.46
C HIS A 38 -9.33 -50.18 -4.50
N CYS A 39 -10.41 -50.24 -3.73
CA CYS A 39 -10.76 -51.43 -2.96
C CYS A 39 -11.39 -52.47 -3.90
N PRO A 40 -10.76 -53.64 -4.14
CA PRO A 40 -11.41 -54.69 -4.90
C PRO A 40 -12.39 -55.43 -3.98
N GLY A 41 -13.65 -55.51 -4.42
CA GLY A 41 -14.65 -56.34 -3.78
C GLY A 41 -15.51 -55.62 -2.74
N HIS A 42 -16.55 -54.92 -3.21
CA HIS A 42 -17.88 -55.00 -2.62
C HIS A 42 -18.88 -54.28 -3.55
N ARG A 43 -19.82 -55.04 -4.12
CA ARG A 43 -21.02 -54.48 -4.75
C ARG A 43 -21.82 -53.73 -3.67
N GLY A 44 -22.19 -52.49 -3.97
CA GLY A 44 -23.33 -51.83 -3.32
C GLY A 44 -23.01 -50.53 -2.59
N ARG A 45 -23.75 -49.48 -2.99
CA ARG A 45 -23.97 -48.19 -2.30
C ARG A 45 -22.80 -47.20 -2.26
N ARG A 46 -22.77 -46.32 -3.27
CA ARG A 46 -22.13 -45.00 -3.17
C ARG A 46 -22.89 -44.15 -2.14
N ARG A 47 -22.41 -44.10 -0.90
CA ARG A 47 -22.67 -42.97 0.00
C ARG A 47 -21.42 -42.11 0.01
N ALA A 48 -21.54 -40.86 -0.45
CA ALA A 48 -20.51 -39.86 -0.23
C ALA A 48 -20.42 -39.64 1.28
N LEU A 49 -19.41 -40.26 1.91
CA LEU A 49 -19.04 -39.97 3.27
C LEU A 49 -18.34 -38.60 3.25
N PHE A 50 -19.12 -37.52 3.19
CA PHE A 50 -18.61 -36.19 3.48
C PHE A 50 -18.07 -36.24 4.92
N PRO A 51 -16.77 -36.05 5.15
CA PRO A 51 -16.27 -35.97 6.51
C PRO A 51 -16.89 -34.72 7.14
N ALA A 52 -17.84 -34.92 8.06
CA ALA A 52 -18.44 -33.87 8.88
C ALA A 52 -17.40 -33.06 9.69
N ALA A 53 -16.13 -33.50 9.71
CA ALA A 53 -14.99 -32.79 10.24
C ALA A 53 -14.61 -31.52 9.45
N ALA A 54 -14.97 -31.40 8.16
CA ALA A 54 -14.61 -30.24 7.33
C ALA A 54 -15.50 -29.01 7.59
N LEU A 55 -16.65 -29.15 8.24
CA LEU A 55 -17.55 -28.04 8.59
C LEU A 55 -17.22 -27.40 9.94
N LYS A 56 -16.34 -28.00 10.76
CA LYS A 56 -15.98 -27.50 12.09
C LYS A 56 -14.79 -26.54 12.12
N ALA A 57 -14.27 -26.14 10.96
CA ALA A 57 -13.13 -25.23 10.82
C ALA A 57 -13.51 -23.80 10.36
N ARG A 58 -14.81 -23.47 10.22
CA ARG A 58 -15.27 -22.17 9.67
C ARG A 58 -15.98 -21.27 10.68
N ARG A 59 -15.61 -21.35 11.96
CA ARG A 59 -15.87 -20.28 12.93
C ARG A 59 -14.52 -19.70 13.35
N LEU A 60 -13.90 -18.95 12.44
CA LEU A 60 -12.81 -18.04 12.82
C LEU A 60 -13.40 -17.06 13.85
N PRO A 61 -12.84 -16.97 15.06
CA PRO A 61 -13.36 -16.08 16.07
C PRO A 61 -13.21 -14.65 15.57
N VAL A 62 -14.34 -13.95 15.46
CA VAL A 62 -14.44 -12.53 15.03
C VAL A 62 -13.62 -11.61 15.96
N THR A 63 -13.19 -12.12 17.11
CA THR A 63 -12.33 -11.44 18.10
C THR A 63 -10.86 -11.31 17.68
N ALA A 64 -10.45 -11.92 16.56
CA ALA A 64 -9.10 -11.84 15.99
C ALA A 64 -8.98 -10.87 14.82
N LEU A 65 -9.78 -9.80 14.78
CA LEU A 65 -9.31 -8.56 14.16
C LEU A 65 -8.08 -8.15 14.99
N SER A 66 -6.88 -8.52 14.53
CA SER A 66 -5.69 -8.53 15.39
C SER A 66 -5.47 -7.15 16.02
N ALA A 67 -5.01 -7.08 17.27
CA ALA A 67 -4.74 -5.81 17.94
C ALA A 67 -3.84 -4.89 17.08
N SER A 68 -2.92 -5.49 16.31
CA SER A 68 -2.09 -4.82 15.31
C SER A 68 -2.89 -4.20 14.17
N PHE A 69 -3.92 -4.89 13.65
CA PHE A 69 -4.81 -4.34 12.63
C PHE A 69 -5.61 -3.16 13.18
N LEU A 70 -6.20 -3.27 14.37
CA LEU A 70 -6.95 -2.17 14.98
C LEU A 70 -6.03 -0.97 15.24
N PHE A 71 -4.83 -1.21 15.76
CA PHE A 71 -3.81 -0.18 15.95
C PHE A 71 -3.45 0.51 14.64
N ALA A 72 -3.22 -0.25 13.57
CA ALA A 72 -3.00 0.31 12.25
C ALA A 72 -4.18 1.21 11.83
N GLN A 73 -5.44 0.77 11.99
CA GLN A 73 -6.61 1.58 11.64
C GLN A 73 -6.71 2.89 12.43
N ILE A 74 -6.38 2.89 13.74
CA ILE A 74 -6.35 4.11 14.55
C ILE A 74 -5.33 5.11 13.99
N ILE A 75 -4.11 4.65 13.66
CA ILE A 75 -3.10 5.49 13.00
C ILE A 75 -3.63 6.00 11.65
N GLY A 76 -4.33 5.14 10.91
CA GLY A 76 -4.93 5.50 9.63
C GLY A 76 -5.98 6.61 9.75
N LEU A 77 -6.86 6.51 10.74
CA LEU A 77 -7.87 7.51 11.05
C LEU A 77 -7.24 8.84 11.53
N ALA A 78 -6.15 8.78 12.30
CA ALA A 78 -5.39 9.96 12.67
C ALA A 78 -4.79 10.67 11.44
N GLY A 79 -4.21 9.91 10.51
CA GLY A 79 -3.72 10.44 9.24
C GLY A 79 -4.83 11.09 8.40
N CYS A 80 -6.00 10.45 8.35
CA CYS A 80 -7.20 11.00 7.72
C CYS A 80 -7.65 12.32 8.36
N ALA A 81 -7.74 12.38 9.69
CA ALA A 81 -8.12 13.59 10.41
C ALA A 81 -7.16 14.76 10.14
N ILE A 82 -5.84 14.51 10.11
CA ILE A 82 -4.83 15.51 9.75
C ILE A 82 -5.04 16.00 8.30
N GLY A 83 -5.30 15.07 7.37
CA GLY A 83 -5.50 15.40 5.96
C GLY A 83 -6.75 16.23 5.71
N ILE A 84 -7.86 15.91 6.40
CA ILE A 84 -9.10 16.69 6.36
C ILE A 84 -8.89 18.05 7.01
N ALA A 85 -8.29 18.09 8.22
CA ALA A 85 -8.00 19.34 8.91
C ALA A 85 -7.18 20.28 8.03
N GLY A 86 -6.14 19.77 7.37
CA GLY A 86 -5.33 20.51 6.41
C GLY A 86 -6.14 21.21 5.33
N TYR A 87 -7.13 20.51 4.75
CA TYR A 87 -8.02 21.06 3.73
C TYR A 87 -8.95 22.17 4.25
N LEU A 88 -9.25 22.16 5.54
CA LEU A 88 -10.08 23.19 6.19
C LEU A 88 -9.29 24.45 6.56
N LEU A 89 -7.95 24.41 6.53
CA LEU A 89 -7.12 25.59 6.70
C LEU A 89 -7.02 26.38 5.39
N SER A 90 -7.38 27.67 5.42
CA SER A 90 -7.36 28.58 4.26
C SER A 90 -5.96 29.05 3.81
N ASP A 91 -4.90 28.54 4.43
CA ASP A 91 -3.50 28.92 4.15
C ASP A 91 -2.84 27.82 3.31
N ASP A 92 -2.51 28.14 2.06
CA ASP A 92 -1.91 27.21 1.10
C ASP A 92 -0.60 26.57 1.58
N GLY A 93 0.19 27.30 2.37
CA GLY A 93 1.42 26.79 2.97
C GLY A 93 1.11 25.75 4.04
N ARG A 94 0.16 26.05 4.94
CA ARG A 94 -0.28 25.11 5.98
C ARG A 94 -0.98 23.90 5.38
N LEU A 95 -1.78 24.09 4.33
CA LEU A 95 -2.44 23.01 3.59
C LEU A 95 -1.42 22.00 3.07
N LYS A 96 -0.40 22.46 2.34
CA LYS A 96 0.67 21.61 1.81
C LYS A 96 1.44 20.87 2.90
N ALA A 97 1.75 21.57 4.01
CA ALA A 97 2.41 20.95 5.16
C ALA A 97 1.56 19.85 5.80
N MET A 98 0.25 20.09 5.96
CA MET A 98 -0.69 19.12 6.52
C MET A 98 -0.93 17.93 5.58
N ILE A 99 -0.99 18.14 4.27
CA ILE A 99 -1.04 17.04 3.27
C ILE A 99 0.24 16.19 3.38
N GLY A 100 1.40 16.82 3.50
CA GLY A 100 2.67 16.11 3.72
C GLY A 100 2.67 15.30 5.03
N ALA A 101 2.21 15.90 6.12
CA ALA A 101 2.10 15.23 7.43
C ALA A 101 1.11 14.06 7.39
N SER A 102 -0.06 14.26 6.79
CA SER A 102 -1.06 13.19 6.59
C SER A 102 -0.46 12.04 5.78
N ALA A 103 0.25 12.33 4.68
CA ALA A 103 0.91 11.32 3.87
C ALA A 103 2.00 10.54 4.63
N LEU A 104 2.75 11.17 5.54
CA LEU A 104 3.70 10.46 6.42
C LEU A 104 2.98 9.49 7.37
N VAL A 105 1.90 9.95 8.01
CA VAL A 105 1.11 9.09 8.90
C VAL A 105 0.47 7.95 8.11
N MET A 106 0.05 8.22 6.88
CA MET A 106 -0.51 7.20 5.99
C MET A 106 0.53 6.20 5.51
N ALA A 107 1.77 6.62 5.30
CA ALA A 107 2.87 5.71 5.02
C ALA A 107 3.10 4.73 6.17
N LEU A 108 3.13 5.24 7.41
CA LEU A 108 3.22 4.39 8.61
C LEU A 108 2.03 3.44 8.71
N HIS A 109 0.81 3.92 8.49
CA HIS A 109 -0.39 3.09 8.47
C HIS A 109 -0.29 1.93 7.46
N TYR A 110 0.07 2.23 6.21
CA TYR A 110 0.21 1.18 5.18
C TYR A 110 1.35 0.20 5.50
N LEU A 111 2.44 0.67 6.11
CA LEU A 111 3.51 -0.21 6.57
C LEU A 111 3.02 -1.16 7.68
N LEU A 112 2.21 -0.67 8.62
CA LEU A 112 1.60 -1.49 9.67
C LEU A 112 0.58 -2.52 9.13
N LEU A 113 -0.05 -2.23 7.99
CA LEU A 113 -0.89 -3.18 7.25
C LEU A 113 -0.07 -4.18 6.41
N GLY A 114 1.27 -4.09 6.39
CA GLY A 114 2.14 -4.92 5.55
C GLY A 114 2.16 -4.50 4.07
N ALA A 115 1.60 -3.34 3.74
CA ALA A 115 1.43 -2.86 2.37
C ALA A 115 2.61 -1.95 1.96
N VAL A 116 3.77 -2.56 1.73
CA VAL A 116 5.06 -1.87 1.55
C VAL A 116 5.06 -0.89 0.37
N THR A 117 4.47 -1.27 -0.77
CA THR A 117 4.43 -0.40 -1.96
C THR A 117 3.63 0.88 -1.71
N GLY A 118 2.45 0.76 -1.08
CA GLY A 118 1.65 1.91 -0.70
C GLY A 118 2.32 2.78 0.35
N ALA A 119 3.04 2.18 1.31
CA ALA A 119 3.83 2.91 2.29
C ALA A 119 4.94 3.73 1.61
N GLY A 120 5.70 3.12 0.71
CA GLY A 120 6.73 3.80 -0.06
C GLY A 120 6.15 4.93 -0.92
N ALA A 121 5.07 4.67 -1.66
CA ALA A 121 4.41 5.68 -2.47
C ALA A 121 3.89 6.86 -1.62
N ALA A 122 3.34 6.59 -0.44
CA ALA A 122 2.90 7.62 0.50
C ALA A 122 4.09 8.46 1.04
N LEU A 123 5.25 7.84 1.29
CA LEU A 123 6.48 8.58 1.66
C LEU A 123 6.92 9.53 0.54
N VAL A 124 6.93 9.07 -0.72
CA VAL A 124 7.26 9.93 -1.86
C VAL A 124 6.27 11.08 -1.98
N THR A 125 4.97 10.81 -1.77
CA THR A 125 3.93 11.85 -1.71
C THR A 125 4.21 12.87 -0.62
N ALA A 126 4.59 12.42 0.59
CA ALA A 126 4.94 13.32 1.68
C ALA A 126 6.16 14.19 1.35
N SER A 127 7.24 13.59 0.85
CA SER A 127 8.45 14.33 0.44
C SER A 127 8.12 15.40 -0.60
N ARG A 128 7.29 15.07 -1.59
CA ARG A 128 6.83 16.00 -2.62
C ARG A 128 6.03 17.16 -2.04
N SER A 129 5.10 16.90 -1.12
CA SER A 129 4.31 17.93 -0.45
C SER A 129 5.19 18.88 0.36
N PHE A 130 6.16 18.38 1.12
CA PHE A 130 7.09 19.24 1.86
C PHE A 130 8.04 20.02 0.94
N LEU A 131 8.52 19.41 -0.14
CA LEU A 131 9.39 20.11 -1.10
C LEU A 131 8.65 21.24 -1.82
N SER A 132 7.34 21.09 -2.03
CA SER A 132 6.46 22.12 -2.60
C SER A 132 6.29 23.37 -1.70
N LEU A 133 6.74 23.30 -0.45
CA LEU A 133 6.81 24.45 0.47
C LEU A 133 8.07 25.29 0.24
N LYS A 134 9.19 24.64 -0.10
CA LYS A 134 10.50 25.29 -0.11
C LYS A 134 10.85 25.92 -1.46
N THR A 135 10.20 25.49 -2.54
CA THR A 135 10.68 25.85 -3.88
C THR A 135 9.63 25.76 -4.98
N ALA A 136 9.66 26.71 -5.92
CA ALA A 136 8.99 26.66 -7.23
C ALA A 136 9.74 25.74 -8.22
N LEU A 137 10.26 24.59 -7.76
CA LEU A 137 11.15 23.74 -8.56
C LEU A 137 10.35 22.77 -9.46
N ARG A 138 9.80 23.32 -10.55
CA ARG A 138 9.27 22.54 -11.69
C ARG A 138 10.18 21.39 -12.19
N PRO A 139 11.53 21.50 -12.20
CA PRO A 139 12.37 20.41 -12.70
C PRO A 139 12.50 19.19 -11.75
N THR A 140 11.89 19.20 -10.56
CA THR A 140 11.98 18.06 -9.62
C THR A 140 10.96 16.96 -9.89
N ALA A 141 9.96 17.19 -10.74
CA ALA A 141 8.90 16.21 -11.04
C ALA A 141 9.44 14.86 -11.56
N PRO A 142 10.44 14.79 -12.47
CA PRO A 142 10.99 13.52 -12.94
C PRO A 142 11.62 12.68 -11.82
N LEU A 143 12.21 13.32 -10.80
CA LEU A 143 12.81 12.61 -9.67
C LEU A 143 11.74 11.84 -8.87
N PHE A 144 10.59 12.45 -8.63
CA PHE A 144 9.48 11.78 -7.95
C PHE A 144 8.89 10.64 -8.80
N VAL A 145 8.76 10.84 -10.11
CA VAL A 145 8.32 9.78 -11.04
C VAL A 145 9.26 8.59 -10.98
N LEU A 146 10.58 8.81 -11.05
CA LEU A 146 11.57 7.76 -10.91
C LEU A 146 11.50 7.07 -9.54
N ALA A 147 11.25 7.82 -8.46
CA ALA A 147 11.07 7.25 -7.14
C ALA A 147 9.84 6.33 -7.05
N TYR A 148 8.69 6.73 -7.63
CA TYR A 148 7.50 5.86 -7.71
C TYR A 148 7.77 4.60 -8.52
N LEU A 149 8.43 4.71 -9.67
CA LEU A 149 8.79 3.56 -10.51
C LEU A 149 9.74 2.61 -9.78
N LEU A 150 10.74 3.14 -9.06
CA LEU A 150 11.68 2.34 -8.29
C LEU A 150 10.97 1.59 -7.15
N ILE A 151 10.08 2.26 -6.41
CA ILE A 151 9.29 1.63 -5.34
C ILE A 151 8.40 0.54 -5.91
N GLY A 152 7.71 0.81 -7.03
CA GLY A 152 6.92 -0.18 -7.73
C GLY A 152 7.77 -1.38 -8.13
N HIS A 153 8.92 -1.15 -8.75
CA HIS A 153 9.81 -2.23 -9.18
C HIS A 153 10.32 -3.11 -8.03
N LEU A 154 10.69 -2.50 -6.89
CA LEU A 154 11.31 -3.20 -5.77
C LEU A 154 10.31 -3.92 -4.84
N SER A 155 9.08 -3.43 -4.74
CA SER A 155 8.10 -3.90 -3.73
C SER A 155 6.82 -4.48 -4.32
N TYR A 156 6.72 -4.60 -5.64
CA TYR A 156 5.54 -5.16 -6.30
C TYR A 156 5.32 -6.64 -5.93
N GLU A 157 4.15 -6.93 -5.39
CA GLU A 157 3.71 -8.31 -5.12
C GLU A 157 2.41 -8.63 -5.87
N THR A 158 1.49 -7.67 -5.96
CA THR A 158 0.17 -7.85 -6.56
C THR A 158 -0.15 -6.72 -7.54
N ALA A 159 -1.06 -6.97 -8.49
CA ALA A 159 -1.52 -5.96 -9.43
C ALA A 159 -2.09 -4.70 -8.74
N ALA A 160 -2.67 -4.85 -7.55
CA ALA A 160 -3.18 -3.73 -6.76
C ALA A 160 -2.07 -2.78 -6.29
N ASP A 161 -0.83 -3.25 -6.11
CA ASP A 161 0.28 -2.43 -5.65
C ASP A 161 0.77 -1.43 -6.71
N LEU A 162 0.36 -1.61 -7.97
CA LEU A 162 0.59 -0.63 -9.04
C LEU A 162 -0.35 0.59 -8.94
N LEU A 163 -1.49 0.48 -8.26
CA LEU A 163 -2.42 1.59 -8.08
C LEU A 163 -1.77 2.81 -7.41
N PRO A 164 -1.11 2.71 -6.24
CA PRO A 164 -0.48 3.85 -5.59
C PRO A 164 0.72 4.40 -6.38
N VAL A 165 1.40 3.55 -7.17
CA VAL A 165 2.51 3.97 -8.06
C VAL A 165 1.96 4.83 -9.21
N ALA A 166 0.94 4.32 -9.91
CA ALA A 166 0.27 5.04 -11.00
C ALA A 166 -0.36 6.35 -10.50
N ALA A 167 -1.01 6.31 -9.33
CA ALA A 167 -1.57 7.48 -8.68
C ALA A 167 -0.47 8.52 -8.38
N GLY A 168 0.65 8.10 -7.81
CA GLY A 168 1.78 8.97 -7.50
C GLY A 168 2.37 9.66 -8.74
N ILE A 169 2.55 8.92 -9.83
CA ILE A 169 3.04 9.45 -11.11
C ILE A 169 2.02 10.43 -11.68
N CYS A 170 0.75 10.03 -11.80
CA CYS A 170 -0.32 10.88 -12.33
C CYS A 170 -0.45 12.18 -11.52
N GLY A 171 -0.49 12.08 -10.19
CA GLY A 171 -0.61 13.23 -9.29
C GLY A 171 0.61 14.13 -9.30
N THR A 172 1.80 13.60 -9.60
CA THR A 172 3.01 14.41 -9.82
C THR A 172 2.90 15.16 -11.13
N LEU A 173 2.60 14.48 -12.24
CA LEU A 173 2.47 15.12 -13.54
C LEU A 173 1.36 16.18 -13.55
N ALA A 174 0.22 15.87 -12.91
CA ALA A 174 -0.91 16.78 -12.77
C ALA A 174 -0.50 18.09 -12.09
N MET A 175 0.12 18.03 -10.90
CA MET A 175 0.48 19.24 -10.15
C MET A 175 1.59 20.07 -10.80
N PHE A 176 2.49 19.44 -11.57
CA PHE A 176 3.67 20.11 -12.11
C PHE A 176 3.51 20.61 -13.55
N TYR A 177 2.72 19.93 -14.38
CA TYR A 177 2.61 20.21 -15.80
C TYR A 177 1.22 20.63 -16.27
N LEU A 178 0.17 20.35 -15.50
CA LEU A 178 -1.20 20.73 -15.86
C LEU A 178 -1.65 21.94 -15.02
N ALA A 179 -2.58 22.71 -15.58
CA ALA A 179 -3.25 23.81 -14.89
C ALA A 179 -4.78 23.64 -15.00
N ASP A 180 -5.50 24.40 -14.19
CA ASP A 180 -6.96 24.56 -14.24
C ASP A 180 -7.76 23.24 -14.24
N VAL A 181 -8.66 23.07 -15.22
CA VAL A 181 -9.58 21.93 -15.36
C VAL A 181 -8.82 20.61 -15.63
N PRO A 182 -7.86 20.54 -16.58
CA PRO A 182 -7.05 19.33 -16.79
C PRO A 182 -6.37 18.83 -15.52
N MET A 183 -5.80 19.73 -14.70
CA MET A 183 -5.17 19.36 -13.44
C MET A 183 -6.16 18.67 -12.50
N ARG A 184 -7.38 19.22 -12.36
CA ARG A 184 -8.42 18.67 -11.48
C ARG A 184 -8.91 17.30 -11.95
N LEU A 185 -9.00 17.06 -13.26
CA LEU A 185 -9.36 15.75 -13.81
C LEU A 185 -8.28 14.69 -13.53
N ALA A 186 -7.00 15.04 -13.73
CA ALA A 186 -5.90 14.13 -13.43
C ALA A 186 -5.77 13.83 -11.92
N LEU A 187 -6.05 14.83 -11.07
CA LEU A 187 -6.15 14.62 -9.62
C LEU A 187 -7.31 13.70 -9.26
N ALA A 188 -8.46 13.78 -9.94
CA ALA A 188 -9.58 12.86 -9.71
C ALA A 188 -9.19 11.40 -10.00
N VAL A 189 -8.43 11.15 -11.07
CA VAL A 189 -7.89 9.81 -11.38
C VAL A 189 -6.92 9.35 -10.29
N THR A 190 -6.03 10.24 -9.84
CA THR A 190 -5.09 9.97 -8.74
C THR A 190 -5.82 9.53 -7.48
N ILE A 191 -6.84 10.31 -7.06
CA ILE A 191 -7.66 10.03 -5.88
C ILE A 191 -8.39 8.71 -6.02
N PHE A 192 -8.95 8.44 -7.20
CA PHE A 192 -9.67 7.18 -7.47
C PHE A 192 -8.74 5.95 -7.35
N CYS A 193 -7.51 6.04 -7.85
CA CYS A 193 -6.52 4.96 -7.69
C CYS A 193 -6.17 4.72 -6.22
N TRP A 194 -5.96 5.78 -5.43
CA TRP A 194 -5.72 5.65 -3.98
C TRP A 194 -6.93 5.11 -3.23
N LEU A 195 -8.14 5.53 -3.60
CA LEU A 195 -9.39 5.03 -3.03
C LEU A 195 -9.53 3.51 -3.25
N LEU A 196 -9.30 3.04 -4.48
CA LEU A 196 -9.33 1.60 -4.80
C LEU A 196 -8.25 0.84 -4.02
N TYR A 197 -7.04 1.39 -3.94
CA TYR A 197 -5.95 0.77 -3.18
C TYR A 197 -6.29 0.66 -1.69
N GLY A 198 -6.83 1.74 -1.10
CA GLY A 198 -7.31 1.76 0.28
C GLY A 198 -8.41 0.72 0.52
N ALA A 199 -9.35 0.58 -0.41
CA ALA A 199 -10.40 -0.44 -0.32
C ALA A 199 -9.82 -1.88 -0.38
N VAL A 200 -8.88 -2.15 -1.29
CA VAL A 200 -8.22 -3.47 -1.40
C VAL A 200 -7.43 -3.81 -0.15
N LYS A 201 -6.73 -2.83 0.46
CA LYS A 201 -5.95 -3.04 1.70
C LYS A 201 -6.80 -2.89 2.97
N LEU A 202 -8.13 -2.73 2.85
CA LEU A 202 -9.07 -2.55 3.96
C LEU A 202 -8.66 -1.38 4.90
N SER A 203 -8.12 -0.30 4.33
CA SER A 203 -7.74 0.91 5.04
C SER A 203 -8.96 1.83 5.22
N LEU A 204 -9.56 1.85 6.41
CA LEU A 204 -10.71 2.71 6.67
C LEU A 204 -10.31 4.19 6.63
N GLY A 205 -9.17 4.53 7.23
CA GLY A 205 -8.62 5.89 7.20
C GLY A 205 -8.30 6.38 5.79
N GLY A 206 -7.66 5.54 4.97
CA GLY A 206 -7.34 5.86 3.58
C GLY A 206 -8.58 6.06 2.73
N VAL A 207 -9.57 5.16 2.82
CA VAL A 207 -10.83 5.28 2.07
C VAL A 207 -11.58 6.55 2.43
N LEU A 208 -11.70 6.88 3.72
CA LEU A 208 -12.39 8.10 4.16
C LEU A 208 -11.68 9.37 3.70
N LEU A 209 -10.35 9.39 3.76
CA LEU A 209 -9.54 10.51 3.31
C LEU A 209 -9.70 10.75 1.81
N GLU A 210 -9.59 9.71 1.00
CA GLU A 210 -9.70 9.81 -0.45
C GLU A 210 -11.13 10.15 -0.90
N LEU A 211 -12.16 9.63 -0.21
CA LEU A 211 -13.55 10.06 -0.46
C LEU A 211 -13.73 11.57 -0.21
N PHE A 212 -13.18 12.07 0.89
CA PHE A 212 -13.22 13.50 1.19
C PHE A 212 -12.50 14.32 0.10
N TYR A 213 -11.28 13.91 -0.29
CA TYR A 213 -10.54 14.58 -1.37
C TYR A 213 -11.26 14.50 -2.71
N PHE A 214 -11.93 13.39 -3.01
CA PHE A 214 -12.71 13.24 -4.24
C PHE A 214 -13.86 14.24 -4.29
N VAL A 215 -14.66 14.32 -3.22
CA VAL A 215 -15.77 15.27 -3.11
C VAL A 215 -15.25 16.71 -3.18
N ALA A 216 -14.20 17.02 -2.44
CA ALA A 216 -13.62 18.36 -2.42
C ALA A 216 -13.10 18.79 -3.80
N ASN A 217 -12.41 17.88 -4.51
CA ASN A 217 -11.92 18.11 -5.86
C ASN A 217 -13.07 18.26 -6.87
N ALA A 218 -14.13 17.46 -6.75
CA ALA A 218 -15.32 17.53 -7.60
C ALA A 218 -16.08 18.86 -7.41
N VAL A 219 -16.23 19.33 -6.17
CA VAL A 219 -16.83 20.65 -5.88
C VAL A 219 -16.00 21.77 -6.51
N THR A 220 -14.67 21.73 -6.39
CA THR A 220 -13.81 22.74 -7.03
C THR A 220 -13.93 22.70 -8.54
N LEU A 221 -13.91 21.50 -9.15
CA LEU A 221 -14.09 21.33 -10.59
C LEU A 221 -15.43 21.93 -11.05
N TYR A 222 -16.55 21.57 -10.40
CA TYR A 222 -17.88 22.11 -10.72
C TYR A 222 -17.95 23.65 -10.63
N ARG A 223 -17.31 24.25 -9.62
CA ARG A 223 -17.25 25.71 -9.48
C ARG A 223 -16.45 26.38 -10.59
N MET A 224 -15.41 25.72 -11.12
CA MET A 224 -14.61 26.24 -12.23
C MET A 224 -15.39 26.19 -13.55
N THR A 225 -16.06 25.08 -13.85
CA THR A 225 -16.85 24.94 -15.09
C THR A 225 -18.07 25.86 -15.17
N ARG A 226 -18.54 26.39 -14.03
CA ARG A 226 -19.64 27.36 -13.99
C ARG A 226 -19.17 28.82 -14.08
N ARG A 227 -17.86 29.07 -13.95
CA ARG A 227 -17.26 30.42 -13.99
C ARG A 227 -16.55 30.72 -15.31
N GLY A 228 -16.16 29.70 -16.06
CA GLY A 228 -15.70 29.81 -17.45
C GLY A 228 -16.87 29.69 -18.41
#